data_AF-A0A9X4MYT9-F1
#
_entry.id   AF-A0A9X4MYT9-F1
#
_cell.length_a   1.000
_cell.length_b   1.000
_cell.length_c   1.000
_cell.angle_alpha   90.00
_cell.angle_beta   90.00
_cell.angle_gamma   90.00
#
_symmetry.space_group_name_H-M   'P 1'
#
loop_
_entity.id
_entity.type
_entity.pdbx_description
1 polymer ?
#
loop_
_entity_poly.entity_id
_entity_poly.type
_entity_poly.pdbx_seq_one_letter_code
_entity_poly.pdbx_strand_id
1 'polypeptide(L)'
;MKKIKYLILLAFVYQIVLEAQEIKVSYEMNVFPNTFISYFDLKISEDYSQWEYIGYADSNSMEEVSIVQSSRPRKFYSIANTHYYQEILFGKYLNVVDEPDLKWNLTQKMDSVNQHLCQIATTEFRGRKYTACFSNEIKISQGPWKFKGLPGLIIHVKSDDDFIEYSLQSISELDENEFRQEAEDYLSLEFMEFSDFQDRFIRVHDNYIKSQKSKKENHSFDSYYKINQAEIIYPSLQTGNGIVY
;
A
#
# COMPACT_ATOMS: atom_id res chain seq x y z
N MET A 1 -24.33 -49.54 10.39
CA MET A 1 -24.02 -48.10 10.60
C MET A 1 -22.53 -47.92 10.93
N LYS A 2 -21.63 -47.83 9.93
CA LYS A 2 -20.19 -47.58 10.16
C LYS A 2 -19.53 -46.65 9.11
N LYS A 3 -20.31 -46.04 8.20
CA LYS A 3 -19.78 -45.16 7.13
C LYS A 3 -19.71 -43.66 7.47
N ILE A 4 -20.21 -43.23 8.64
CA ILE A 4 -20.33 -41.79 8.98
C ILE A 4 -19.07 -41.20 9.64
N LYS A 5 -18.16 -42.03 10.20
CA LYS A 5 -16.95 -41.51 10.87
C LYS A 5 -15.85 -41.02 9.92
N TYR A 6 -15.74 -41.60 8.72
CA TYR A 6 -14.70 -41.21 7.76
C TYR A 6 -15.01 -39.92 7.00
N LEU A 7 -16.29 -39.61 6.76
CA LEU A 7 -16.69 -38.39 6.05
C LEU A 7 -16.49 -37.13 6.90
N ILE A 8 -16.73 -37.23 8.22
CA ILE A 8 -16.47 -36.15 9.17
C ILE A 8 -14.96 -35.94 9.34
N LEU A 9 -14.16 -37.02 9.42
CA LEU A 9 -12.71 -36.91 9.52
C LEU A 9 -12.09 -36.36 8.22
N LEU A 10 -12.60 -36.75 7.05
CA LEU A 10 -12.17 -36.18 5.76
C LEU A 10 -12.51 -34.71 5.64
N ALA A 11 -13.71 -34.28 6.09
CA ALA A 11 -14.07 -32.86 6.12
C ALA A 11 -13.24 -32.05 7.15
N PHE A 12 -12.89 -32.66 8.28
CA PHE A 12 -12.02 -32.04 9.29
C PHE A 12 -10.57 -31.94 8.80
N VAL A 13 -10.07 -32.96 8.10
CA VAL A 13 -8.76 -32.93 7.44
C VAL A 13 -8.79 -31.95 6.24
N TYR A 14 -9.89 -31.83 5.50
CA TYR A 14 -10.05 -30.81 4.45
C TYR A 14 -10.11 -29.39 5.03
N GLN A 15 -10.64 -29.21 6.25
CA GLN A 15 -10.58 -27.94 6.99
C GLN A 15 -9.19 -27.64 7.54
N ILE A 16 -8.39 -28.66 7.88
CA ILE A 16 -6.98 -28.50 8.29
C ILE A 16 -6.08 -28.26 7.06
N VAL A 17 -6.38 -28.83 5.89
CA VAL A 17 -5.63 -28.65 4.62
C VAL A 17 -5.95 -27.31 3.92
N LEU A 18 -6.88 -26.52 4.45
CA LEU A 18 -6.83 -25.05 4.32
C LEU A 18 -5.78 -24.49 5.31
N GLU A 19 -4.61 -25.13 5.34
CA GLU A 19 -3.38 -24.58 5.88
C GLU A 19 -3.09 -23.30 5.09
N ALA A 20 -2.67 -22.24 5.78
CA ALA A 20 -2.58 -20.91 5.22
C ALA A 20 -1.76 -20.96 3.92
N GLN A 21 -2.46 -20.78 2.80
CA GLN A 21 -1.79 -20.72 1.53
C GLN A 21 -0.97 -19.44 1.53
N GLU A 22 0.34 -19.58 1.67
CA GLU A 22 1.25 -18.46 1.50
C GLU A 22 1.18 -18.05 0.03
N ILE A 23 0.73 -16.82 -0.19
CA ILE A 23 0.52 -16.33 -1.54
C ILE A 23 1.31 -15.06 -1.78
N LYS A 24 1.65 -14.89 -3.05
CA LYS A 24 2.14 -13.64 -3.59
C LYS A 24 1.07 -13.05 -4.49
N VAL A 25 0.76 -11.79 -4.25
CA VAL A 25 -0.21 -11.01 -5.04
C VAL A 25 0.53 -9.85 -5.67
N SER A 26 0.62 -9.83 -7.00
CA SER A 26 1.27 -8.74 -7.74
C SER A 26 0.25 -7.67 -8.09
N TYR A 27 0.62 -6.42 -7.88
CA TYR A 27 -0.18 -5.23 -8.19
C TYR A 27 0.61 -4.27 -9.05
N GLU A 28 -0.11 -3.53 -9.88
CA GLU A 28 0.38 -2.28 -10.45
C GLU A 28 -0.22 -1.09 -9.69
N MET A 29 0.51 0.02 -9.69
CA MET A 29 0.12 1.29 -9.10
C MET A 29 0.32 2.41 -10.14
N ASN A 30 -0.77 3.12 -10.41
CA ASN A 30 -0.78 4.32 -11.22
C ASN A 30 -0.91 5.55 -10.30
N VAL A 31 -0.09 6.57 -10.53
CA VAL A 31 -0.20 7.87 -9.86
C VAL A 31 -0.40 8.91 -10.95
N PHE A 32 -1.51 9.65 -10.95
CA PHE A 32 -1.77 10.63 -12.01
C PHE A 32 -1.29 12.04 -11.62
N PRO A 33 -0.77 12.84 -12.57
CA PRO A 33 -0.62 12.57 -14.00
C PRO A 33 0.75 11.95 -14.39
N ASN A 34 1.31 11.05 -13.57
CA ASN A 34 2.58 10.41 -13.88
C ASN A 34 2.44 9.45 -15.08
N THR A 35 3.51 9.32 -15.86
CA THR A 35 3.58 8.39 -17.01
C THR A 35 4.28 7.09 -16.65
N PHE A 36 4.61 6.87 -15.37
CA PHE A 36 5.23 5.64 -14.91
C PHE A 36 4.25 4.81 -14.09
N ILE A 37 4.17 3.53 -14.42
CA ILE A 37 3.44 2.51 -13.67
C ILE A 37 4.44 1.83 -12.74
N SER A 38 4.11 1.76 -11.45
CA SER A 38 4.93 1.07 -10.46
C SER A 38 4.37 -0.32 -10.17
N TYR A 39 5.23 -1.30 -9.96
CA TYR A 39 4.85 -2.68 -9.68
C TYR A 39 5.26 -3.08 -8.27
N PHE A 40 4.39 -3.82 -7.60
CA PHE A 40 4.55 -4.26 -6.23
C PHE A 40 4.12 -5.70 -6.04
N ASP A 41 4.81 -6.41 -5.16
CA ASP A 41 4.39 -7.73 -4.68
C ASP A 41 3.93 -7.61 -3.22
N LEU A 42 2.73 -8.12 -2.95
CA LEU A 42 2.21 -8.39 -1.62
C LEU A 42 2.41 -9.87 -1.30
N LYS A 43 3.39 -10.17 -0.44
CA LYS A 43 3.68 -11.52 0.05
C LYS A 43 2.95 -11.71 1.38
N ILE A 44 2.17 -12.77 1.50
CA ILE A 44 1.30 -13.02 2.65
C ILE A 44 1.67 -14.37 3.25
N SER A 45 2.08 -14.37 4.52
CA SER A 45 2.24 -15.57 5.34
C SER A 45 1.18 -15.63 6.44
N GLU A 46 1.27 -16.64 7.32
CA GLU A 46 0.43 -16.76 8.51
C GLU A 46 0.57 -15.58 9.47
N ASP A 47 1.81 -15.14 9.68
CA ASP A 47 2.16 -14.23 10.76
C ASP A 47 2.15 -12.75 10.33
N TYR A 48 2.45 -12.48 9.05
CA TYR A 48 2.61 -11.13 8.54
C TYR A 48 2.41 -11.04 7.03
N SER A 49 2.35 -9.81 6.51
CA SER A 49 2.42 -9.54 5.08
C SER A 49 3.52 -8.53 4.77
N GLN A 50 4.19 -8.70 3.64
CA GLN A 50 5.19 -7.77 3.13
C GLN A 50 4.72 -7.16 1.82
N TRP A 51 4.71 -5.83 1.76
CA TRP A 51 4.55 -5.07 0.54
C TRP A 51 5.93 -4.64 0.03
N GLU A 52 6.28 -5.07 -1.17
CA GLU A 52 7.60 -4.85 -1.76
C GLU A 52 7.49 -4.13 -3.09
N TYR A 53 8.23 -3.04 -3.24
CA TYR A 53 8.36 -2.36 -4.52
C TYR A 53 9.29 -3.14 -5.45
N ILE A 54 8.77 -3.61 -6.58
CA ILE A 54 9.56 -4.39 -7.55
C ILE A 54 10.29 -3.47 -8.53
N GLY A 55 9.60 -2.47 -9.06
CA GLY A 55 10.13 -1.62 -10.11
C GLY A 55 9.07 -0.78 -10.79
N TYR A 56 9.42 -0.19 -11.93
CA TYR A 56 8.50 0.63 -12.72
C TYR A 56 8.66 0.37 -14.21
N ALA A 57 7.64 0.77 -14.98
CA ALA A 57 7.69 0.85 -16.43
C ALA A 57 7.10 2.17 -16.92
N ASP A 58 7.55 2.62 -18.09
CA ASP A 58 6.97 3.77 -18.79
C ASP A 58 5.68 3.33 -19.51
N SER A 59 4.55 3.96 -19.17
CA SER A 59 3.25 3.67 -19.77
C SER A 59 3.20 4.01 -21.27
N ASN A 60 4.14 4.81 -21.77
CA ASN A 60 4.20 5.23 -23.16
C ASN A 60 5.11 4.34 -24.04
N SER A 61 5.79 3.34 -23.48
CA SER A 61 6.68 2.49 -24.28
C SER A 61 5.89 1.61 -25.26
N MET A 62 6.19 1.72 -26.55
CA MET A 62 5.58 0.89 -27.62
C MET A 62 6.18 -0.52 -27.72
N GLU A 63 7.22 -0.82 -26.94
CA GLU A 63 7.89 -2.12 -26.86
C GLU A 63 7.40 -2.93 -25.64
N GLU A 64 7.81 -4.20 -25.56
CA GLU A 64 7.53 -5.08 -24.42
C GLU A 64 7.93 -4.40 -23.10
N VAL A 65 7.00 -4.38 -22.13
CA VAL A 65 7.13 -3.67 -20.85
C VAL A 65 8.31 -4.26 -20.07
N SER A 66 9.48 -3.62 -20.13
CA SER A 66 10.65 -4.00 -19.34
C SER A 66 10.60 -3.33 -17.97
N ILE A 67 10.33 -4.10 -16.92
CA ILE A 67 10.32 -3.60 -15.56
C ILE A 67 11.76 -3.25 -15.16
N VAL A 68 12.01 -1.96 -14.88
CA VAL A 68 13.28 -1.53 -14.28
C VAL A 68 13.25 -1.91 -12.80
N GLN A 69 13.89 -3.02 -12.47
CA GLN A 69 13.92 -3.54 -11.10
C GLN A 69 14.71 -2.62 -10.16
N SER A 70 14.20 -2.45 -8.93
CA SER A 70 14.92 -1.74 -7.88
C SER A 70 16.05 -2.58 -7.32
N SER A 71 17.26 -2.02 -7.23
CA SER A 71 18.41 -2.69 -6.59
C SER A 71 18.31 -2.74 -5.06
N ARG A 72 17.42 -1.93 -4.47
CA ARG A 72 17.08 -1.91 -3.04
C ARG A 72 15.58 -1.64 -2.91
N PRO A 73 14.74 -2.67 -3.06
CA PRO A 73 13.30 -2.50 -3.03
C PRO A 73 12.87 -1.95 -1.66
N ARG A 74 11.99 -0.95 -1.65
CA ARG A 74 11.39 -0.49 -0.40
C ARG A 74 10.43 -1.57 0.09
N LYS A 75 10.56 -1.90 1.37
CA LYS A 75 9.74 -2.91 2.04
C LYS A 75 8.90 -2.27 3.13
N PHE A 76 7.71 -2.82 3.28
CA PHE A 76 6.72 -2.48 4.28
C PHE A 76 6.19 -3.80 4.82
N TYR A 77 6.19 -3.97 6.13
CA TYR A 77 5.70 -5.17 6.79
C TYR A 77 4.45 -4.86 7.59
N SER A 78 3.53 -5.80 7.66
CA SER A 78 2.32 -5.69 8.48
C SER A 78 2.14 -6.91 9.34
N ILE A 79 1.93 -6.72 10.64
CA ILE A 79 1.48 -7.75 11.56
C ILE A 79 0.09 -7.35 12.03
N ALA A 80 -0.92 -8.19 11.76
CA ALA A 80 -2.32 -7.84 11.98
C ALA A 80 -2.65 -6.45 11.41
N ASN A 81 -2.98 -5.45 12.24
CA ASN A 81 -3.27 -4.08 11.80
C ASN A 81 -2.04 -3.14 11.80
N THR A 82 -0.96 -3.50 12.49
CA THR A 82 0.24 -2.68 12.67
C THR A 82 1.16 -2.76 11.47
N HIS A 83 1.69 -1.62 11.04
CA HIS A 83 2.54 -1.47 9.86
C HIS A 83 3.91 -0.90 10.22
N TYR A 84 4.95 -1.46 9.63
CA TYR A 84 6.35 -1.11 9.84
C TYR A 84 6.98 -0.78 8.50
N TYR A 85 7.47 0.45 8.33
CA TYR A 85 7.99 0.90 7.04
C TYR A 85 9.01 2.01 7.16
N GLN A 86 9.67 2.31 6.04
CA GLN A 86 10.63 3.40 5.95
C GLN A 86 10.10 4.55 5.12
N GLU A 87 10.18 5.75 5.68
CA GLU A 87 9.95 7.02 4.99
C GLU A 87 11.26 7.74 4.70
N ILE A 88 11.26 8.53 3.62
CA ILE A 88 12.40 9.40 3.30
C ILE A 88 12.02 10.84 3.55
N LEU A 89 12.71 11.49 4.48
CA LEU A 89 12.54 12.90 4.78
C LEU A 89 13.88 13.63 4.61
N PHE A 90 13.98 14.45 3.55
CA PHE A 90 15.19 15.21 3.22
C PHE A 90 16.48 14.36 3.19
N GLY A 91 16.41 13.22 2.49
CA GLY A 91 17.54 12.30 2.31
C GLY A 91 17.85 11.41 3.51
N LYS A 92 17.06 11.48 4.59
CA LYS A 92 17.18 10.59 5.75
C LYS A 92 16.07 9.54 5.72
N TYR A 93 16.44 8.29 5.95
CA TYR A 93 15.50 7.20 6.19
C TYR A 93 15.01 7.28 7.64
N LEU A 94 13.70 7.15 7.82
CA LEU A 94 13.03 7.10 9.11
C LEU A 94 12.18 5.83 9.15
N ASN A 95 12.44 4.97 10.14
CA ASN A 95 11.60 3.81 10.41
C ASN A 95 10.36 4.29 11.15
N VAL A 96 9.18 3.99 10.61
CA VAL A 96 7.88 4.44 11.13
C VAL A 96 7.01 3.23 11.42
N VAL A 97 6.37 3.23 12.58
CA VAL A 97 5.30 2.30 12.95
C VAL A 97 3.95 3.02 12.93
N ASP A 98 2.92 2.32 12.47
CA ASP A 98 1.61 2.91 12.21
C ASP A 98 0.48 1.87 12.36
N GLU A 99 -0.63 2.26 12.98
CA GLU A 99 -1.81 1.41 13.17
C GLU A 99 -3.07 2.09 12.61
N PRO A 100 -3.24 2.17 11.28
CA PRO A 100 -4.33 2.89 10.66
C PRO A 100 -5.67 2.16 10.89
N ASP A 101 -6.67 2.90 11.35
CA ASP A 101 -8.05 2.41 11.48
C ASP A 101 -8.85 2.71 10.20
N LEU A 102 -8.84 1.79 9.25
CA LEU A 102 -9.59 1.89 8.00
C LEU A 102 -11.06 1.49 8.21
N LYS A 103 -11.94 2.49 8.28
CA LYS A 103 -13.39 2.29 8.44
C LYS A 103 -14.08 2.11 7.09
N TRP A 104 -14.13 0.87 6.63
CA TRP A 104 -14.81 0.52 5.38
C TRP A 104 -16.33 0.61 5.49
N ASN A 105 -16.94 1.28 4.50
CA ASN A 105 -18.38 1.26 4.26
C ASN A 105 -18.66 0.26 3.14
N LEU A 106 -19.19 -0.91 3.51
CA LEU A 106 -19.58 -1.93 2.53
C LEU A 106 -20.85 -1.50 1.80
N THR A 107 -20.85 -1.65 0.48
CA THR A 107 -22.03 -1.40 -0.35
C THR A 107 -22.63 -2.71 -0.86
N GLN A 108 -23.88 -2.69 -1.32
CA GLN A 108 -24.48 -3.84 -2.00
C GLN A 108 -24.11 -3.93 -3.49
N LYS A 109 -23.32 -2.97 -4.00
CA LYS A 109 -22.93 -2.95 -5.40
C LYS A 109 -21.89 -4.03 -5.67
N MET A 110 -22.14 -4.79 -6.72
CA MET A 110 -21.20 -5.76 -7.28
C MET A 110 -20.62 -5.19 -8.58
N ASP A 111 -19.38 -5.55 -8.86
CA ASP A 111 -18.68 -5.24 -10.10
C ASP A 111 -17.85 -6.45 -10.54
N SER A 112 -17.29 -6.39 -11.75
CA SER A 112 -16.37 -7.40 -12.25
C SER A 112 -15.09 -6.72 -12.74
N VAL A 113 -14.01 -6.88 -11.97
CA VAL A 113 -12.69 -6.30 -12.29
C VAL A 113 -11.70 -7.44 -12.51
N ASN A 114 -10.96 -7.41 -13.63
CA ASN A 114 -9.97 -8.43 -13.99
C ASN A 114 -10.52 -9.87 -13.90
N GLN A 115 -11.77 -10.07 -14.36
CA GLN A 115 -12.49 -11.34 -14.33
C GLN A 115 -12.89 -11.85 -12.92
N HIS A 116 -12.68 -11.06 -11.87
CA HIS A 116 -13.14 -11.36 -10.52
C HIS A 116 -14.45 -10.65 -10.23
N LEU A 117 -15.45 -11.41 -9.77
CA LEU A 117 -16.64 -10.82 -9.17
C LEU A 117 -16.24 -10.19 -7.83
N CYS A 118 -16.53 -8.90 -7.66
CA CYS A 118 -16.12 -8.15 -6.49
C CYS A 118 -17.24 -7.26 -5.96
N GLN A 119 -17.23 -7.06 -4.64
CA GLN A 119 -18.12 -6.15 -3.94
C GLN A 119 -17.41 -4.81 -3.76
N ILE A 120 -18.17 -3.71 -3.83
CA ILE A 120 -17.62 -2.37 -3.67
C ILE A 120 -17.69 -1.93 -2.20
N ALA A 121 -16.60 -1.34 -1.71
CA ALA A 121 -16.51 -0.65 -0.44
C ALA A 121 -15.86 0.73 -0.61
N THR A 122 -16.16 1.66 0.30
CA THR A 122 -15.52 2.97 0.33
C THR A 122 -14.95 3.28 1.70
N THR A 123 -13.92 4.10 1.76
CA THR A 123 -13.33 4.57 3.02
C THR A 123 -12.76 5.98 2.85
N GLU A 124 -12.61 6.69 3.95
CA GLU A 124 -11.83 7.93 4.00
C GLU A 124 -10.54 7.63 4.76
N PHE A 125 -9.40 7.83 4.10
CA PHE A 125 -8.10 7.57 4.68
C PHE A 125 -7.15 8.73 4.40
N ARG A 126 -6.59 9.29 5.47
CA ARG A 126 -5.56 10.35 5.44
C ARG A 126 -5.86 11.48 4.44
N GLY A 127 -7.08 12.01 4.53
CA GLY A 127 -7.54 13.16 3.75
C GLY A 127 -8.02 12.84 2.33
N ARG A 128 -8.06 11.58 1.93
CA ARG A 128 -8.61 11.14 0.63
C ARG A 128 -9.76 10.17 0.82
N LYS A 129 -10.68 10.17 -0.14
CA LYS A 129 -11.71 9.15 -0.27
C LYS A 129 -11.23 8.09 -1.25
N TYR A 130 -11.50 6.84 -0.92
CA TYR A 130 -11.13 5.69 -1.73
C TYR A 130 -12.33 4.81 -1.99
N THR A 131 -12.38 4.28 -3.20
CA THR A 131 -13.31 3.24 -3.62
C THR A 131 -12.51 1.98 -3.93
N ALA A 132 -12.87 0.87 -3.30
CA ALA A 132 -12.23 -0.43 -3.46
C ALA A 132 -13.22 -1.49 -3.98
N CYS A 133 -12.74 -2.38 -4.85
CA CYS A 133 -13.43 -3.62 -5.23
C CYS A 133 -12.68 -4.81 -4.63
N PHE A 134 -13.36 -5.62 -3.82
CA PHE A 134 -12.79 -6.80 -3.17
C PHE A 134 -13.56 -8.07 -3.51
N SER A 135 -12.86 -9.20 -3.65
CA SER A 135 -13.47 -10.48 -3.98
C SER A 135 -13.57 -11.38 -2.75
N ASN A 136 -14.81 -11.75 -2.37
CA ASN A 136 -15.08 -12.70 -1.28
C ASN A 136 -14.77 -14.16 -1.65
N GLU A 137 -14.48 -14.43 -2.92
CA GLU A 137 -14.04 -15.75 -3.38
C GLU A 137 -12.64 -16.07 -2.86
N ILE A 138 -11.81 -15.03 -2.70
CA ILE A 138 -10.45 -15.11 -2.14
C ILE A 138 -10.53 -14.58 -0.71
N LYS A 139 -10.68 -15.48 0.26
CA LYS A 139 -10.93 -15.17 1.69
C LYS A 139 -9.69 -14.68 2.45
N ILE A 140 -9.01 -13.70 1.89
CA ILE A 140 -7.80 -13.11 2.42
C ILE A 140 -8.07 -11.62 2.65
N SER A 141 -8.09 -11.17 3.90
CA SER A 141 -8.43 -9.79 4.27
C SER A 141 -7.25 -8.82 4.08
N GLN A 142 -6.62 -8.88 2.90
CA GLN A 142 -5.43 -8.10 2.56
C GLN A 142 -5.65 -7.33 1.26
N GLY A 143 -4.72 -6.44 0.96
CA GLY A 143 -4.76 -5.62 -0.23
C GLY A 143 -3.50 -4.78 -0.40
N PRO A 144 -3.46 -3.96 -1.44
CA PRO A 144 -2.27 -3.19 -1.77
C PRO A 144 -2.00 -2.12 -0.71
N TRP A 145 -0.72 -1.87 -0.47
CA TRP A 145 -0.24 -0.84 0.45
C TRP A 145 -0.79 -1.02 1.88
N LYS A 146 -1.58 -0.07 2.38
CA LYS A 146 -2.17 -0.10 3.73
C LYS A 146 -3.63 -0.59 3.74
N PHE A 147 -4.21 -0.85 2.57
CA PHE A 147 -5.62 -1.23 2.46
C PHE A 147 -5.82 -2.69 2.82
N LYS A 148 -6.49 -2.94 3.95
CA LYS A 148 -6.84 -4.27 4.45
C LYS A 148 -8.12 -4.22 5.30
N GLY A 149 -8.59 -5.37 5.79
CA GLY A 149 -9.75 -5.45 6.69
C GLY A 149 -11.12 -5.61 5.99
N LEU A 150 -11.14 -5.77 4.66
CA LEU A 150 -12.34 -6.18 3.92
C LEU A 150 -12.48 -7.72 3.95
N PRO A 151 -13.68 -8.31 3.83
CA PRO A 151 -13.90 -9.75 4.01
C PRO A 151 -13.40 -10.62 2.82
N GLY A 152 -12.54 -10.07 1.97
CA GLY A 152 -11.88 -10.75 0.86
C GLY A 152 -10.74 -9.89 0.30
N LEU A 153 -10.01 -10.44 -0.66
CA LEU A 153 -8.83 -9.78 -1.25
C LEU A 153 -9.26 -8.54 -2.02
N ILE A 154 -8.59 -7.42 -1.77
CA ILE A 154 -8.80 -6.20 -2.57
C ILE A 154 -8.17 -6.41 -3.95
N ILE A 155 -9.02 -6.47 -4.97
CA ILE A 155 -8.63 -6.63 -6.38
C ILE A 155 -8.23 -5.28 -6.96
N HIS A 156 -8.89 -4.22 -6.53
CA HIS A 156 -8.71 -2.88 -7.06
C HIS A 156 -9.04 -1.84 -6.00
N VAL A 157 -8.30 -0.75 -5.97
CA VAL A 157 -8.63 0.42 -5.14
C VAL A 157 -8.10 1.69 -5.79
N LYS A 158 -8.93 2.74 -5.82
CA LYS A 158 -8.53 4.05 -6.33
C LYS A 158 -9.02 5.18 -5.44
N SER A 159 -8.28 6.29 -5.44
CA SER A 159 -8.74 7.54 -4.84
C SER A 159 -9.81 8.19 -5.72
N ASP A 160 -10.83 8.78 -5.11
CA ASP A 160 -11.93 9.42 -5.84
C ASP A 160 -11.52 10.68 -6.61
N ASP A 161 -10.36 11.27 -6.30
CA ASP A 161 -9.77 12.36 -7.06
C ASP A 161 -8.84 11.88 -8.19
N ASP A 162 -8.90 10.58 -8.49
CA ASP A 162 -8.12 9.87 -9.52
C ASP A 162 -6.59 10.10 -9.39
N PHE A 163 -6.09 10.48 -8.21
CA PHE A 163 -4.66 10.69 -7.98
C PHE A 163 -3.88 9.37 -7.94
N ILE A 164 -4.45 8.31 -7.37
CA ILE A 164 -3.79 7.02 -7.21
C ILE A 164 -4.76 5.86 -7.43
N GLU A 165 -4.26 4.81 -8.07
CA GLU A 165 -4.99 3.60 -8.38
C GLU A 165 -4.07 2.39 -8.24
N TYR A 166 -4.58 1.32 -7.63
CA TYR A 166 -3.93 0.02 -7.53
C TYR A 166 -4.81 -1.04 -8.19
N SER A 167 -4.21 -1.93 -8.97
CA SER A 167 -4.92 -2.98 -9.71
C SER A 167 -4.17 -4.31 -9.63
N LEU A 168 -4.88 -5.38 -9.27
CA LEU A 168 -4.37 -6.74 -9.23
C LEU A 168 -3.90 -7.18 -10.62
N GLN A 169 -2.68 -7.71 -10.69
CA GLN A 169 -2.11 -8.29 -11.90
C GLN A 169 -2.13 -9.82 -11.87
N SER A 170 -1.69 -10.42 -10.77
CA SER A 170 -1.62 -11.88 -10.66
C SER A 170 -1.58 -12.36 -9.22
N ILE A 171 -1.90 -13.64 -9.03
CA ILE A 171 -1.78 -14.36 -7.76
C ILE A 171 -0.95 -15.62 -8.04
N SER A 172 0.07 -15.86 -7.23
CA SER A 172 0.92 -17.04 -7.32
C SER A 172 1.27 -17.59 -5.94
N GLU A 173 1.84 -18.79 -5.90
CA GLU A 173 2.44 -19.36 -4.69
C GLU A 173 3.69 -18.56 -4.28
N LEU A 174 4.01 -18.58 -2.99
CA LEU A 174 5.19 -17.93 -2.40
C LEU A 174 6.28 -18.97 -2.07
N ASP A 175 7.56 -18.59 -2.20
CA ASP A 175 8.71 -19.38 -1.74
C ASP A 175 9.16 -18.87 -0.35
N GLU A 176 9.12 -19.73 0.67
CA GLU A 176 9.06 -19.39 2.10
C GLU A 176 10.42 -19.06 2.73
N ASN A 177 11.50 -19.77 2.35
CA ASN A 177 12.68 -19.84 3.21
C ASN A 177 13.49 -18.53 3.31
N GLU A 178 13.54 -17.73 2.24
CA GLU A 178 14.24 -16.44 2.24
C GLU A 178 13.43 -15.34 2.93
N PHE A 179 12.10 -15.49 2.99
CA PHE A 179 11.15 -14.49 3.44
C PHE A 179 11.19 -14.25 4.96
N ARG A 180 11.30 -15.33 5.75
CA ARG A 180 11.17 -15.26 7.22
C ARG A 180 12.33 -14.57 7.92
N GLN A 181 13.57 -14.88 7.53
CA GLN A 181 14.76 -14.29 8.16
C GLN A 181 14.81 -12.78 7.97
N GLU A 182 14.46 -12.28 6.78
CA GLU A 182 14.49 -10.85 6.50
C GLU A 182 13.45 -10.07 7.32
N ALA A 183 12.26 -10.65 7.53
CA ALA A 183 11.21 -10.03 8.33
C ALA A 183 11.64 -9.85 9.80
N GLU A 184 12.28 -10.86 10.39
CA GLU A 184 12.78 -10.80 11.77
C GLU A 184 13.82 -9.67 11.95
N ASP A 185 14.79 -9.58 11.04
CA ASP A 185 15.81 -8.53 11.07
C ASP A 185 15.17 -7.14 10.93
N TYR A 186 14.23 -6.97 10.00
CA TYR A 186 13.56 -5.68 9.77
C TYR A 186 12.70 -5.25 10.96
N LEU A 187 11.93 -6.16 11.53
CA LEU A 187 11.03 -5.89 12.65
C LEU A 187 11.76 -5.69 13.98
N SER A 188 13.06 -6.03 14.05
CA SER A 188 13.92 -5.75 15.20
C SER A 188 14.43 -4.30 15.27
N LEU A 189 14.22 -3.51 14.21
CA LEU A 189 14.65 -2.11 14.15
C LEU A 189 13.87 -1.24 15.16
N GLU A 190 14.45 -0.09 15.50
CA GLU A 190 13.73 0.94 16.25
C GLU A 190 12.82 1.72 15.29
N PHE A 191 11.55 1.88 15.68
CA PHE A 191 10.53 2.60 14.92
C PHE A 191 10.01 3.79 15.72
N MET A 192 9.79 4.92 15.05
CA MET A 192 9.07 6.05 15.63
C MET A 192 7.57 5.94 15.32
N GLU A 193 6.74 6.42 16.23
CA GLU A 193 5.30 6.48 16.02
C GLU A 193 4.94 7.37 14.83
N PHE A 194 3.90 6.99 14.10
CA PHE A 194 3.43 7.77 12.95
C PHE A 194 3.12 9.23 13.33
N SER A 195 2.54 9.49 14.52
CA SER A 195 2.28 10.85 15.00
C SER A 195 3.56 11.68 15.12
N ASP A 196 4.63 11.11 15.68
CA ASP A 196 5.92 11.78 15.78
C ASP A 196 6.53 12.06 14.40
N PHE A 197 6.31 11.12 13.46
CA PHE A 197 6.71 11.31 12.08
C PHE A 197 5.95 12.47 11.43
N GLN A 198 4.63 12.60 11.64
CA GLN A 198 3.83 13.71 11.13
C GLN A 198 4.33 15.06 11.65
N ASP A 199 4.58 15.17 12.95
CA ASP A 199 5.12 16.40 13.56
C ASP A 199 6.49 16.76 12.98
N ARG A 200 7.34 15.76 12.79
CA ARG A 200 8.66 15.94 12.17
C ARG A 200 8.55 16.32 10.70
N PHE A 201 7.65 15.69 9.96
CA PHE A 201 7.38 15.98 8.56
C PHE A 201 6.97 17.45 8.43
N ILE A 202 5.94 17.91 9.13
CA ILE A 202 5.45 19.30 9.07
C ILE A 202 6.57 20.28 9.43
N ARG A 203 7.25 20.07 10.56
CA ARG A 203 8.30 20.97 11.07
C ARG A 203 9.46 21.15 10.08
N VAL A 204 9.92 20.07 9.45
CA VAL A 204 11.05 20.14 8.51
C VAL A 204 10.64 20.89 7.25
N HIS A 205 9.43 20.64 6.73
CA HIS A 205 8.91 21.38 5.58
C HIS A 205 8.70 22.87 5.89
N ASP A 206 8.20 23.21 7.08
CA ASP A 206 8.09 24.61 7.52
C ASP A 206 9.45 25.31 7.56
N ASN A 207 10.47 24.66 8.12
CA ASN A 207 11.82 25.21 8.19
C ASN A 207 12.42 25.39 6.78
N TYR A 208 12.16 24.46 5.87
CA TYR A 208 12.55 24.58 4.48
C TYR A 208 11.88 25.81 3.83
N ILE A 209 10.56 25.96 3.94
CA ILE A 209 9.82 27.11 3.37
C ILE A 209 10.34 28.42 3.95
N LYS A 210 10.54 28.51 5.28
CA LYS A 210 11.12 29.70 5.93
C LYS A 210 12.50 30.03 5.36
N SER A 211 13.36 29.01 5.17
CA SER A 211 14.68 29.17 4.57
C SER A 211 14.60 29.70 3.14
N GLN A 212 13.65 29.22 2.33
CA GLN A 212 13.46 29.69 0.97
C GLN A 212 12.95 31.15 0.93
N LYS A 213 11.97 31.51 1.76
CA LYS A 213 11.45 32.88 1.85
C LYS A 213 12.55 33.89 2.20
N SER A 214 13.42 33.54 3.16
CA SER A 214 14.56 34.38 3.54
C SER A 214 15.58 34.59 2.41
N LYS A 215 15.66 33.68 1.44
CA LYS A 215 16.59 33.79 0.29
C LYS A 215 15.99 34.59 -0.88
N LYS A 216 14.67 34.74 -0.94
CA LYS A 216 13.95 35.33 -2.08
C LYS A 216 14.08 36.85 -2.18
N GLU A 217 14.67 37.54 -1.20
CA GLU A 217 14.89 39.00 -1.24
C GLU A 217 15.63 39.50 -2.51
N ASN A 218 16.18 38.61 -3.36
CA ASN A 218 16.85 38.92 -4.63
C ASN A 218 16.21 38.33 -5.92
N HIS A 219 14.99 37.76 -5.91
CA HIS A 219 14.38 37.16 -7.13
C HIS A 219 12.95 37.68 -7.44
N SER A 220 12.67 37.90 -8.74
CA SER A 220 11.46 38.55 -9.26
C SER A 220 10.27 37.62 -9.55
N PHE A 221 10.37 36.32 -9.27
CA PHE A 221 9.33 35.34 -9.60
C PHE A 221 8.86 34.57 -8.36
N ASP A 222 7.56 34.32 -8.28
CA ASP A 222 6.96 33.47 -7.26
C ASP A 222 7.33 32.00 -7.48
N SER A 223 7.81 31.36 -6.42
CA SER A 223 8.11 29.93 -6.40
C SER A 223 7.02 29.19 -5.63
N TYR A 224 6.75 27.95 -6.02
CA TYR A 224 5.69 27.11 -5.43
C TYR A 224 6.30 25.86 -4.82
N TYR A 225 5.89 25.52 -3.61
CA TYR A 225 6.26 24.28 -2.95
C TYR A 225 5.02 23.41 -2.78
N LYS A 226 5.00 22.26 -3.44
CA LYS A 226 3.92 21.28 -3.37
C LYS A 226 4.51 19.90 -3.17
N ILE A 227 3.83 19.08 -2.36
CA ILE A 227 4.17 17.68 -2.12
C ILE A 227 3.04 16.82 -2.70
N ASN A 228 3.39 15.84 -3.52
CA ASN A 228 2.44 14.91 -4.12
C ASN A 228 2.69 13.51 -3.54
N GLN A 229 1.85 13.10 -2.60
CA GLN A 229 1.89 11.76 -1.99
C GLN A 229 0.46 11.29 -1.71
N ALA A 230 0.29 9.98 -1.57
CA ALA A 230 -1.01 9.36 -1.33
C ALA A 230 -1.64 9.88 -0.03
N GLU A 231 -0.87 9.96 1.06
CA GLU A 231 -1.38 10.42 2.36
C GLU A 231 -1.26 11.93 2.53
N ILE A 232 -2.37 12.62 2.84
CA ILE A 232 -2.33 14.05 3.15
C ILE A 232 -1.93 14.22 4.63
N ILE A 233 -0.66 14.54 4.87
CA ILE A 233 -0.09 14.78 6.21
C ILE A 233 -0.07 16.28 6.52
N TYR A 234 0.30 17.08 5.53
CA TYR A 234 0.38 18.54 5.60
C TYR A 234 -0.50 19.17 4.51
N PRO A 235 -1.81 19.39 4.79
CA PRO A 235 -2.78 19.81 3.79
C PRO A 235 -2.40 21.05 2.99
N SER A 236 -1.78 22.05 3.61
CA SER A 236 -1.38 23.29 2.93
C SER A 236 -0.34 23.07 1.82
N LEU A 237 0.48 22.04 1.91
CA LEU A 237 1.47 21.68 0.88
C LEU A 237 0.97 20.62 -0.11
N GLN A 238 -0.08 19.90 0.25
CA GLN A 238 -0.50 18.71 -0.48
C GLN A 238 -1.85 18.85 -1.19
N THR A 239 -2.57 19.95 -0.91
CA THR A 239 -3.83 20.28 -1.56
C THR A 239 -3.68 21.56 -2.40
N GLY A 240 -4.57 21.76 -3.37
CA GLY A 240 -4.54 22.92 -4.26
C GLY A 240 -3.20 23.07 -4.99
N ASN A 241 -2.67 24.29 -5.03
CA ASN A 241 -1.41 24.62 -5.72
C ASN A 241 -0.18 24.55 -4.80
N GLY A 242 -0.32 24.11 -3.55
CA GLY A 242 0.74 24.18 -2.54
C GLY A 242 0.94 25.59 -1.98
N ILE A 243 2.12 25.84 -1.42
CA ILE A 243 2.47 27.13 -0.79
C ILE A 243 3.32 27.97 -1.73
N VAL A 244 2.92 29.23 -1.92
CA VAL A 244 3.74 30.27 -2.56
C VAL A 244 4.78 30.77 -1.57
N TYR A 245 6.03 30.83 -1.99
CA TYR A 245 7.13 31.36 -1.19
C TYR A 245 8.04 32.28 -2.00
#